data_AF-I4BEV9-F1
#
_entry.id   AF-I4BEV9-F1
#
_cell.length_a   1.000
_cell.length_b   1.000
_cell.length_c   1.000
_cell.angle_alpha   90.00
_cell.angle_beta   90.00
_cell.angle_gamma   90.00
#
_symmetry.space_group_name_H-M   'P 1'
#
loop_
_entity.id
_entity.type
_entity.pdbx_description
1 polymer ?
#
loop_
_entity_poly.entity_id
_entity_poly.type
_entity_poly.pdbx_seq_one_letter_code
_entity_poly.pdbx_strand_id
1 'polypeptide(L)'
;MSTPNYATGPAAGEYSVEKENQLEAEDTLIDRGVADVLDEGYSPPEQPYGPGAFGPGESMDQLLSEEEPDPASRLNVLFDEADQLRGDEAEQDAEFPQHREVGRTRAGRLVAPDLGFGEDDEAELVADDVGISGGAASAEEAAMHVIEDE
;
A
#
# COMPACT_ATOMS: atom_id res chain seq x y z
N MET A 1 -11.37 35.52 -66.11
CA MET A 1 -11.72 36.67 -65.26
C MET A 1 -13.01 36.31 -64.55
N SER A 2 -12.92 35.82 -63.30
CA SER A 2 -13.14 36.61 -62.06
C SER A 2 -14.62 37.03 -61.96
N THR A 3 -15.49 36.56 -61.07
CA THR A 3 -15.39 36.06 -59.68
C THR A 3 -16.63 35.19 -59.35
N PRO A 4 -16.58 34.17 -58.46
CA PRO A 4 -17.75 33.72 -57.73
C PRO A 4 -17.82 34.45 -56.38
N ASN A 5 -18.94 35.14 -56.14
CA ASN A 5 -19.22 35.79 -54.86
C ASN A 5 -19.60 34.76 -53.79
N TYR A 6 -19.06 35.01 -52.60
CA TYR A 6 -19.08 34.17 -51.40
C TYR A 6 -20.46 34.01 -50.76
N ALA A 7 -20.63 32.86 -50.11
CA ALA A 7 -21.36 32.61 -48.86
C ALA A 7 -22.81 33.12 -48.74
N THR A 8 -23.76 32.20 -48.92
CA THR A 8 -25.03 32.23 -48.18
C THR A 8 -24.87 31.33 -46.95
N GLY A 9 -24.13 31.83 -45.96
CA GLY A 9 -24.32 31.43 -44.57
C GLY A 9 -25.31 32.42 -43.93
N PRO A 10 -26.01 32.05 -42.85
CA PRO A 10 -26.86 33.00 -42.13
C PRO A 10 -26.02 34.20 -41.66
N ALA A 11 -26.65 35.36 -41.57
CA ALA A 11 -26.00 36.62 -41.22
C ALA A 11 -25.21 36.50 -39.91
N ALA A 12 -23.93 36.83 -39.96
CA ALA A 12 -23.09 36.96 -38.77
C ALA A 12 -23.49 38.24 -38.03
N GLY A 13 -24.38 38.11 -37.04
CA GLY A 13 -24.81 39.24 -36.23
C GLY A 13 -25.93 38.97 -35.22
N GLU A 14 -26.75 37.93 -35.41
CA GLU A 14 -27.89 37.66 -34.50
C GLU A 14 -27.77 36.36 -33.70
N TYR A 15 -26.88 35.45 -34.08
CA TYR A 15 -26.60 34.23 -33.30
C TYR A 15 -25.23 34.35 -32.65
N SER A 16 -25.18 34.87 -31.43
CA SER A 16 -23.97 34.83 -30.61
C SER A 16 -23.61 33.36 -30.33
N VAL A 17 -22.57 32.84 -31.00
CA VAL A 17 -21.98 31.51 -30.76
C VAL A 17 -21.11 31.50 -29.49
N GLU A 18 -21.33 32.46 -28.59
CA GLU A 18 -20.66 32.50 -27.30
C GLU A 18 -21.32 31.45 -26.42
N LYS A 19 -20.55 30.42 -26.05
CA LYS A 19 -21.01 29.26 -25.27
C LYS A 19 -21.56 29.61 -23.89
N GLU A 20 -21.42 30.87 -23.51
CA GLU A 20 -21.85 31.45 -22.24
C GLU A 20 -23.26 32.03 -22.30
N ASN A 21 -23.81 32.28 -23.50
CA ASN A 21 -25.18 32.80 -23.62
C ASN A 21 -26.21 31.67 -23.73
N GLN A 22 -27.37 31.86 -23.11
CA GLN A 22 -28.49 30.92 -23.23
C GLN A 22 -29.23 31.14 -24.56
N LEU A 23 -29.93 30.12 -25.06
CA LEU A 23 -30.73 30.25 -26.28
C LEU A 23 -32.03 31.00 -25.97
N GLU A 24 -32.36 32.00 -26.80
CA GLU A 24 -33.55 32.82 -26.63
C GLU A 24 -34.85 32.06 -26.96
N ALA A 25 -35.99 32.63 -26.55
CA ALA A 25 -37.31 32.05 -26.83
C ALA A 25 -37.61 31.97 -28.34
N GLU A 26 -37.05 32.87 -29.15
CA GLU A 26 -37.18 32.84 -30.61
C GLU A 26 -36.40 31.68 -31.26
N ASP A 27 -35.33 31.23 -30.62
CA ASP A 27 -34.49 30.13 -31.09
C ASP A 27 -35.02 28.77 -30.63
N THR A 28 -35.46 28.69 -29.38
CA THR A 28 -36.00 27.45 -28.79
C THR A 28 -37.47 27.24 -29.11
N LEU A 29 -38.18 28.30 -29.53
CA LEU A 29 -39.64 28.39 -29.61
C LEU A 29 -40.36 28.00 -28.30
N ILE A 30 -39.68 28.18 -27.16
CA ILE A 30 -40.21 27.88 -25.83
C ILE A 30 -40.29 29.19 -25.03
N ASP A 31 -41.52 29.62 -24.73
CA ASP A 31 -41.78 30.77 -23.86
C ASP A 31 -41.93 30.32 -22.40
N ARG A 32 -41.02 30.80 -21.54
CA ARG A 32 -41.01 30.55 -20.09
C ARG A 32 -41.59 31.70 -19.26
N GLY A 33 -42.13 32.74 -19.91
CA GLY A 33 -42.80 33.86 -19.26
C GLY A 33 -41.88 34.99 -18.76
N VAL A 34 -40.62 35.00 -19.21
CA VAL A 34 -39.63 36.07 -18.96
C VAL A 34 -39.22 36.73 -20.28
N ALA A 35 -38.83 38.00 -20.23
CA ALA A 35 -38.42 38.75 -21.43
C ALA A 35 -37.02 38.38 -21.92
N ASP A 36 -36.11 38.07 -20.99
CA ASP A 36 -34.78 37.53 -21.22
C ASP A 36 -34.66 36.21 -20.45
N VAL A 37 -34.12 35.17 -21.09
CA VAL A 37 -33.90 33.87 -20.45
C VAL A 37 -32.97 33.97 -19.24
N LEU A 38 -32.06 34.96 -19.22
CA LEU A 38 -31.16 35.23 -18.10
C LEU A 38 -31.85 35.85 -16.87
N ASP A 39 -33.08 36.36 -17.03
CA ASP A 39 -33.87 36.89 -15.91
C ASP A 39 -34.54 35.77 -15.09
N GLU A 40 -34.55 34.52 -15.57
CA GLU A 40 -35.11 33.40 -14.84
C GLU A 40 -34.21 32.98 -13.66
N GLY A 41 -34.74 33.08 -12.45
CA GLY A 41 -34.06 32.61 -11.25
C GLY A 41 -34.13 31.08 -11.12
N TYR A 42 -33.03 30.44 -10.72
CA TYR A 42 -33.02 29.04 -10.31
C TYR A 42 -33.39 28.91 -8.82
N SER A 43 -34.35 28.04 -8.51
CA SER A 43 -34.65 27.64 -7.13
C SER A 43 -34.03 26.27 -6.85
N PRO A 44 -32.95 26.18 -6.04
CA PRO A 44 -32.40 24.91 -5.62
C PRO A 44 -33.45 24.08 -4.86
N PRO A 45 -33.29 22.74 -4.81
CA PRO A 45 -34.13 21.90 -3.97
C PRO A 45 -34.01 22.33 -2.50
N GLU A 46 -35.11 22.22 -1.75
CA GLU A 46 -35.14 22.53 -0.32
C GLU A 46 -34.37 21.48 0.52
N GLN A 47 -33.96 20.38 -0.10
CA GLN A 47 -33.24 19.26 0.53
C GLN A 47 -32.10 18.78 -0.37
N PRO A 48 -31.00 18.28 0.22
CA PRO A 48 -29.89 17.75 -0.57
C PRO A 48 -30.33 16.54 -1.40
N TYR A 49 -29.93 16.48 -2.66
CA TYR A 49 -30.00 15.26 -3.46
C TYR A 49 -28.87 14.33 -3.01
N GLY A 50 -29.18 13.35 -2.17
CA GLY A 50 -28.22 12.35 -1.68
C GLY A 50 -28.93 11.06 -1.25
N PRO A 51 -28.18 10.02 -0.87
CA PRO A 51 -28.74 8.81 -0.28
C PRO A 51 -29.64 9.19 0.91
N GLY A 52 -30.85 8.63 0.95
CA GLY A 52 -31.86 8.98 1.96
C GLY A 52 -32.60 10.32 1.76
N ALA A 53 -32.39 11.07 0.68
CA ALA A 53 -33.05 12.37 0.44
C ALA A 53 -34.59 12.30 0.36
N PHE A 54 -35.14 11.13 0.00
CA PHE A 54 -36.58 10.94 -0.19
C PHE A 54 -37.16 9.81 0.69
N GLY A 55 -36.40 9.35 1.69
CA GLY A 55 -36.76 8.20 2.54
C GLY A 55 -36.25 8.34 3.97
N PRO A 56 -36.56 7.37 4.85
CA PRO A 56 -35.91 7.29 6.16
C PRO A 56 -34.39 7.14 5.98
N GLY A 57 -33.61 7.69 6.90
CA GLY A 57 -32.15 7.58 6.86
C GLY A 57 -31.69 6.12 6.85
N GLU A 58 -30.67 5.83 6.06
CA GLU A 58 -30.10 4.49 5.89
C GLU A 58 -29.22 4.13 7.10
N SER A 59 -29.11 2.83 7.39
CA SER A 59 -28.17 2.37 8.42
C SER A 59 -26.74 2.42 7.89
N MET A 60 -25.76 2.43 8.81
CA MET A 60 -24.34 2.38 8.43
C MET A 60 -24.02 1.14 7.57
N ASP A 61 -24.62 -0.01 7.91
CA ASP A 61 -24.42 -1.25 7.16
C ASP A 61 -24.97 -1.15 5.73
N GLN A 62 -26.09 -0.45 5.54
CA GLN A 62 -26.67 -0.24 4.22
C GLN A 62 -25.78 0.65 3.37
N LEU A 63 -25.29 1.77 3.92
CA LEU A 63 -24.35 2.65 3.22
C LEU A 63 -23.07 1.92 2.81
N LEU A 64 -22.50 1.10 3.69
CA LEU A 64 -21.32 0.29 3.40
C LEU A 64 -21.58 -0.78 2.32
N SER A 65 -22.82 -1.27 2.20
CA SER A 65 -23.17 -2.27 1.18
C SER A 65 -23.32 -1.67 -0.23
N GLU A 66 -23.60 -0.38 -0.32
CA GLU A 66 -23.70 0.36 -1.58
C GLU A 66 -22.34 0.89 -2.06
N GLU A 67 -21.38 1.04 -1.15
CA GLU A 67 -20.03 1.51 -1.44
C GLU A 67 -19.14 0.41 -2.05
N GLU A 68 -18.46 0.74 -3.16
CA GLU A 68 -17.36 -0.07 -3.69
C GLU A 68 -16.06 0.33 -2.95
N PRO A 69 -15.35 -0.60 -2.28
CA PRO A 69 -14.13 -0.28 -1.55
C PRO A 69 -13.03 0.26 -2.47
N ASP A 70 -12.52 1.45 -2.17
CA ASP A 70 -11.43 2.06 -2.94
C ASP A 70 -10.16 1.18 -2.90
N PRO A 71 -9.60 0.72 -4.04
CA PRO A 71 -8.37 -0.03 -4.06
C PRO A 71 -7.17 0.74 -3.46
N ALA A 72 -7.15 2.07 -3.55
CA ALA A 72 -6.10 2.90 -2.98
C ALA A 72 -6.14 2.93 -1.44
N SER A 73 -7.29 2.63 -0.83
CA SER A 73 -7.42 2.54 0.64
C SER A 73 -6.59 1.40 1.24
N ARG A 74 -6.19 0.40 0.43
CA ARG A 74 -5.33 -0.71 0.85
C ARG A 74 -3.84 -0.40 0.81
N LEU A 75 -3.42 0.68 0.12
CA LEU A 75 -2.00 1.02 0.03
C LEU A 75 -1.46 1.49 1.39
N ASN A 76 -0.35 0.91 1.83
CA ASN A 76 0.32 1.24 3.09
C ASN A 76 -0.53 1.02 4.34
N VAL A 77 -1.51 0.13 4.29
CA VAL A 77 -2.22 -0.31 5.49
C VAL A 77 -1.25 -1.15 6.32
N LEU A 78 -0.84 -0.59 7.47
CA LEU A 78 -0.04 -1.33 8.43
C LEU A 78 -0.83 -2.56 8.87
N PHE A 79 -0.23 -3.73 8.71
CA PHE A 79 -0.81 -5.02 9.03
C PHE A 79 -1.94 -5.53 8.11
N ASP A 80 -1.97 -5.11 6.84
CA ASP A 80 -2.80 -5.83 5.87
C ASP A 80 -2.30 -7.28 5.71
N GLU A 81 -3.16 -8.24 6.02
CA GLU A 81 -2.82 -9.67 6.02
C GLU A 81 -2.40 -10.14 4.63
N ALA A 82 -3.04 -9.62 3.57
CA ALA A 82 -2.70 -9.98 2.19
C ALA A 82 -1.33 -9.45 1.75
N ASP A 83 -0.93 -8.27 2.23
CA ASP A 83 0.41 -7.73 1.98
C ASP A 83 1.47 -8.36 2.88
N GLN A 84 1.15 -8.69 4.14
CA GLN A 84 2.04 -9.45 5.02
C GLN A 84 2.42 -10.80 4.40
N LEU A 85 1.46 -11.53 3.87
CA LEU A 85 1.69 -12.84 3.25
C LEU A 85 2.49 -12.78 1.94
N ARG A 86 2.58 -11.61 1.29
CA ARG A 86 3.32 -11.39 0.04
C ARG A 86 4.63 -10.63 0.22
N GLY A 87 4.90 -10.14 1.43
CA GLY A 87 6.10 -9.38 1.73
C GLY A 87 7.31 -10.29 1.98
N ASP A 88 8.49 -9.72 1.83
CA ASP A 88 9.79 -10.40 2.05
C ASP A 88 9.87 -11.07 3.43
N GLU A 89 9.22 -10.50 4.45
CA GLU A 89 9.19 -11.05 5.81
C GLU A 89 8.49 -12.41 5.89
N ALA A 90 7.45 -12.66 5.07
CA ALA A 90 6.78 -13.95 5.01
C ALA A 90 7.64 -15.04 4.34
N GLU A 91 8.57 -14.67 3.46
CA GLU A 91 9.50 -15.58 2.80
C GLU A 91 10.76 -15.82 3.63
N GLN A 92 11.05 -14.97 4.62
CA GLN A 92 12.27 -14.99 5.40
C GLN A 92 12.59 -16.35 6.06
N ASP A 93 11.59 -17.02 6.63
CA ASP A 93 11.80 -18.31 7.31
C ASP A 93 12.11 -19.45 6.33
N ALA A 94 11.63 -19.34 5.08
CA ALA A 94 11.91 -20.30 4.01
C ALA A 94 13.28 -20.06 3.35
N GLU A 95 13.67 -18.80 3.18
CA GLU A 95 14.98 -18.42 2.62
C GLU A 95 16.12 -18.55 3.64
N PHE A 96 15.85 -18.23 4.90
CA PHE A 96 16.80 -18.23 6.00
C PHE A 96 16.25 -19.04 7.19
N PRO A 97 16.14 -20.36 7.05
CA PRO A 97 15.70 -21.21 8.15
C PRO A 97 16.60 -21.00 9.36
N GLN A 98 15.99 -20.77 10.52
CA GLN A 98 16.74 -20.52 11.75
C GLN A 98 17.45 -21.80 12.20
N HIS A 99 18.78 -21.81 12.12
CA HIS A 99 19.59 -22.86 12.73
C HIS A 99 19.74 -22.63 14.24
N ARG A 100 19.89 -23.71 15.02
CA ARG A 100 20.16 -23.59 16.46
C ARG A 100 21.59 -23.09 16.67
N GLU A 101 21.73 -21.81 17.01
CA GLU A 101 23.02 -21.18 17.36
C GLU A 101 23.54 -21.57 18.75
N VAL A 102 22.69 -22.24 19.55
CA VAL A 102 23.06 -22.75 20.87
C VAL A 102 22.86 -24.26 20.93
N GLY A 103 23.97 -24.95 21.15
CA GLY A 103 23.98 -26.39 21.44
C GLY A 103 23.26 -26.72 22.75
N ARG A 104 22.69 -27.93 22.85
CA ARG A 104 22.06 -28.40 24.11
C ARG A 104 23.07 -28.93 25.11
N THR A 105 24.26 -29.30 24.62
CA THR A 105 25.34 -29.88 25.41
C THR A 105 26.46 -28.87 25.53
N ARG A 106 26.88 -28.60 26.77
CA ARG A 106 28.03 -27.75 27.05
C ARG A 106 29.32 -28.44 26.59
N ALA A 107 30.20 -27.71 25.93
CA ALA A 107 31.56 -28.18 25.62
C ALA A 107 32.44 -28.13 26.88
N GLY A 108 33.35 -29.09 27.02
CA GLY A 108 34.38 -29.03 28.06
C GLY A 108 35.56 -28.15 27.64
N ARG A 109 36.69 -28.34 28.32
CA ARG A 109 37.93 -27.62 28.01
C ARG A 109 38.53 -28.17 26.71
N LEU A 110 38.69 -27.30 25.73
CA LEU A 110 39.35 -27.62 24.47
C LEU A 110 40.87 -27.45 24.60
N VAL A 111 41.62 -28.45 24.16
CA VAL A 111 43.08 -28.47 24.23
C VAL A 111 43.64 -28.83 22.85
N ALA A 112 44.57 -28.01 22.37
CA ALA A 112 45.26 -28.27 21.11
C ALA A 112 46.12 -29.55 21.21
N PRO A 113 46.44 -30.22 20.08
CA PRO A 113 47.21 -31.47 20.08
C PRO A 113 48.57 -31.37 20.77
N ASP A 114 49.23 -30.22 20.64
CA ASP A 114 50.50 -29.84 21.27
C ASP A 114 50.34 -29.34 22.73
N LEU A 115 49.12 -29.37 23.26
CA LEU A 115 48.71 -28.80 24.55
C LEU A 115 48.83 -27.28 24.63
N GLY A 116 48.85 -26.58 23.49
CA GLY A 116 49.04 -25.14 23.38
C GLY A 116 50.46 -24.70 23.72
N PHE A 117 51.46 -25.53 23.37
CA PHE A 117 52.86 -25.29 23.68
C PHE A 117 53.71 -25.26 22.41
N GLY A 118 54.29 -24.10 22.13
CA GLY A 118 55.20 -23.91 21.00
C GLY A 118 54.61 -23.00 19.94
N GLU A 119 55.09 -23.15 18.71
CA GLU A 119 54.48 -22.54 17.53
C GLU A 119 53.37 -23.45 17.01
N ASP A 120 52.28 -22.85 16.52
CA ASP A 120 51.16 -23.59 15.94
C ASP A 120 51.52 -24.01 14.50
N ASP A 121 51.79 -25.30 14.34
CA ASP A 121 52.06 -25.94 13.05
C ASP A 121 50.78 -26.51 12.41
N GLU A 122 49.64 -26.44 13.10
CA GLU A 122 48.36 -26.98 12.64
C GLU A 122 47.63 -25.94 11.77
N ALA A 123 47.40 -26.28 10.50
CA ALA A 123 46.71 -25.37 9.57
C ALA A 123 45.19 -25.30 9.82
N GLU A 124 44.63 -26.23 10.58
CA GLU A 124 43.21 -26.38 10.84
C GLU A 124 42.89 -26.03 12.31
N LEU A 125 41.73 -25.44 12.55
CA LEU A 125 41.23 -25.14 13.91
C LEU A 125 40.70 -26.42 14.56
N VAL A 126 41.60 -27.19 15.16
CA VAL A 126 41.28 -28.47 15.82
C VAL A 126 41.71 -28.47 17.29
N ALA A 127 40.92 -29.13 18.14
CA ALA A 127 41.22 -29.33 19.55
C ALA A 127 40.45 -30.53 20.10
N ASP A 128 40.99 -31.18 21.13
CA ASP A 128 40.33 -32.25 21.87
C ASP A 128 39.59 -31.69 23.09
N ASP A 129 38.34 -32.13 23.29
CA ASP A 129 37.59 -31.85 24.51
C ASP A 129 38.01 -32.82 25.63
N VAL A 130 38.69 -32.29 26.65
CA VAL A 130 39.15 -33.06 27.81
C VAL A 130 38.19 -33.03 29.00
N GLY A 131 36.97 -32.53 28.79
CA GLY A 131 35.87 -32.53 29.76
C GLY A 131 35.71 -31.23 30.55
N ILE A 132 34.65 -31.19 31.37
CA ILE A 132 34.21 -30.00 32.10
C ILE A 132 35.00 -29.85 33.41
N SER A 133 35.63 -28.69 33.63
CA SER A 133 36.39 -28.38 34.86
C SER A 133 35.52 -28.11 36.10
N GLY A 134 34.21 -28.35 36.02
CA GLY A 134 33.23 -28.18 37.09
C GLY A 134 33.19 -26.74 37.62
N GLY A 135 33.31 -26.59 38.94
CA GLY A 135 33.32 -25.28 39.61
C GLY A 135 34.61 -24.45 39.41
N ALA A 136 35.64 -25.04 38.80
CA ALA A 136 36.86 -24.33 38.41
C ALA A 136 36.85 -23.86 36.96
N ALA A 137 35.78 -24.13 36.21
CA ALA A 137 35.66 -23.66 34.83
C ALA A 137 35.55 -22.14 34.77
N SER A 138 36.18 -21.54 33.76
CA SER A 138 36.02 -20.11 33.49
C SER A 138 34.60 -19.81 33.00
N ALA A 139 34.19 -18.54 33.06
CA ALA A 139 32.90 -18.11 32.50
C ALA A 139 32.82 -18.37 30.99
N GLU A 140 33.93 -18.20 30.28
CA GLU A 140 34.04 -18.45 28.84
C GLU A 140 33.90 -19.95 28.53
N GLU A 141 34.59 -20.82 29.28
CA GLU A 141 34.42 -22.29 29.18
C GLU A 141 33.00 -22.73 29.54
N ALA A 142 32.30 -21.98 30.40
CA ALA A 142 30.90 -22.24 30.74
C ALA A 142 29.89 -21.81 29.68
N ALA A 143 30.28 -20.89 28.78
CA ALA A 143 29.42 -20.39 27.72
C ALA A 143 29.49 -21.24 26.43
N MET A 144 30.53 -22.05 26.24
CA MET A 144 30.72 -22.85 25.02
C MET A 144 29.80 -24.08 24.97
N HIS A 145 29.15 -24.30 23.83
CA HIS A 145 28.23 -25.41 23.58
C HIS A 145 28.52 -26.09 22.24
N VAL A 146 28.24 -27.39 22.15
CA VAL A 146 28.43 -28.18 20.93
C VAL A 146 27.17 -28.10 20.07
N ILE A 147 27.33 -27.65 18.83
CA ILE A 147 26.29 -27.68 17.79
C ILE A 147 26.54 -28.94 16.97
N GLU A 148 25.53 -29.81 16.89
CA GLU A 148 25.58 -31.01 16.06
C GLU A 148 25.24 -30.62 14.62
N ASP A 149 25.99 -31.16 13.65
CA ASP A 149 25.61 -31.08 12.24
C ASP A 149 24.32 -31.90 12.02
N GLU A 150 23.35 -31.33 11.29
CA GLU A 150 22.09 -32.00 10.90
C GLU A 150 22.29 -33.06 9.81
#